data_AF-A0A173VAZ2-F1
#
_entry.id   AF-A0A173VAZ2-F1
#
_cell.length_a   1.000
_cell.length_b   1.000
_cell.length_c   1.000
_cell.angle_alpha   90.00
_cell.angle_beta   90.00
_cell.angle_gamma   90.00
#
_symmetry.space_group_name_H-M   'P 1'
#
loop_
_entity.id
_entity.type
_entity.pdbx_description
1 polymer ?
#
loop_
_entity_poly.entity_id
_entity_poly.type
_entity_poly.pdbx_seq_one_letter_code
_entity_poly.pdbx_strand_id
1 'polypeptide(L)'
;MSEIRRKRRKLNLHMNVLGVLLSDFYQFLEKSPRPSDEEVRQTFTHCHKRWKKYCVTKGLSEMMMDEFKRQVSEAWKHKMSESH
;
A
#
# COMPACT_ATOMS: atom_id res chain seq x y z
N MET A 1 3.01 30.24 6.37
CA MET A 1 3.56 28.89 6.12
C MET A 1 3.98 28.79 4.66
N SER A 2 5.22 28.41 4.36
CA SER A 2 5.70 28.30 2.96
C SER A 2 4.96 27.21 2.18
N GLU A 3 4.86 27.38 0.87
CA GLU A 3 4.21 26.42 -0.05
C GLU A 3 4.85 25.03 0.00
N ILE A 4 6.17 24.98 0.20
CA ILE A 4 6.94 23.73 0.35
C ILE A 4 6.41 22.92 1.54
N ARG A 5 6.17 23.56 2.69
CA ARG A 5 5.63 22.89 3.88
C ARG A 5 4.20 22.39 3.65
N ARG A 6 3.38 23.13 2.89
CA ARG A 6 2.02 22.71 2.52
C ARG A 6 2.02 21.49 1.60
N LYS A 7 2.87 21.48 0.56
CA LYS A 7 3.03 20.34 -0.36
C LYS A 7 3.51 19.09 0.37
N ARG A 8 4.50 19.22 1.26
CA ARG A 8 5.01 18.09 2.07
C ARG A 8 3.95 17.50 2.99
N ARG A 9 3.13 18.34 3.65
CA ARG A 9 2.01 17.86 4.49
C ARG A 9 0.97 17.09 3.68
N LYS A 10 0.61 17.58 2.49
CA LYS A 10 -0.32 16.87 1.60
C LYS A 10 0.25 15.50 1.18
N LEU A 11 1.51 15.46 0.76
CA LEU A 11 2.18 14.20 0.44
C LEU A 11 2.16 13.22 1.62
N ASN A 12 2.52 13.68 2.83
CA ASN A 12 2.50 12.85 4.02
C ASN A 12 1.09 12.31 4.32
N LEU A 13 0.04 13.10 4.12
CA LEU A 13 -1.35 12.63 4.28
C LEU A 13 -1.68 11.50 3.29
N HIS A 14 -1.25 11.61 2.03
CA HIS A 14 -1.45 10.54 1.05
C HIS A 14 -0.66 9.29 1.43
N MET A 15 0.59 9.45 1.86
CA MET A 15 1.43 8.33 2.31
C MET A 15 0.89 7.66 3.57
N ASN A 16 0.28 8.40 4.49
CA ASN A 16 -0.36 7.82 5.67
C ASN A 16 -1.52 6.90 5.28
N VAL A 17 -2.36 7.31 4.32
CA VAL A 17 -3.47 6.47 3.84
C VAL A 17 -2.94 5.18 3.19
N LEU A 18 -1.88 5.29 2.40
CA LEU A 18 -1.20 4.13 1.85
C LEU A 18 -0.63 3.22 2.95
N GLY A 19 0.02 3.80 3.94
CA GLY A 19 0.61 3.08 5.08
C GLY A 19 -0.43 2.29 5.87
N VAL A 20 -1.63 2.84 6.08
CA VAL A 20 -2.75 2.11 6.71
C VAL A 20 -3.16 0.91 5.85
N LEU A 21 -3.33 1.08 4.54
CA LEU A 21 -3.70 -0.04 3.65
C LEU A 21 -2.64 -1.14 3.61
N LEU A 22 -1.36 -0.77 3.69
CA LEU A 22 -0.25 -1.72 3.78
C LEU A 22 -0.24 -2.44 5.12
N SER A 23 -0.41 -1.70 6.22
CA SER A 23 -0.50 -2.27 7.57
C SER A 23 -1.65 -3.27 7.68
N ASP A 24 -2.84 -2.91 7.20
CA ASP A 24 -4.02 -3.79 7.18
C ASP A 24 -3.74 -5.07 6.38
N PHE A 25 -3.06 -4.94 5.23
CA PHE A 25 -2.68 -6.09 4.40
C PHE A 25 -1.65 -6.99 5.09
N TYR A 26 -0.60 -6.43 5.68
CA TYR A 26 0.42 -7.23 6.38
C TYR A 26 -0.13 -7.89 7.65
N GLN A 27 -0.95 -7.18 8.42
CA GLN A 27 -1.64 -7.75 9.57
C GLN A 27 -2.58 -8.89 9.15
N PHE A 28 -3.23 -8.77 7.99
CA PHE A 28 -4.02 -9.86 7.42
C PHE A 28 -3.16 -11.10 7.10
N LEU A 29 -1.95 -10.92 6.57
CA LEU A 29 -1.03 -12.04 6.30
C LEU A 29 -0.53 -12.75 7.55
N GLU A 30 -0.46 -12.04 8.68
CA GLU A 30 -0.01 -12.57 9.97
C GLU A 30 -1.14 -13.24 10.77
N LYS A 31 -2.37 -13.29 10.24
CA LYS A 31 -3.49 -13.96 10.91
C LYS A 31 -3.21 -15.44 11.15
N SER A 32 -3.74 -15.94 12.26
CA SER A 32 -3.78 -17.36 12.59
C SER A 32 -5.25 -17.81 12.71
N PRO A 33 -5.71 -18.79 11.92
CA PRO A 33 -4.95 -19.56 10.93
C PRO A 33 -4.50 -18.70 9.74
N ARG A 34 -3.38 -19.12 9.11
CA ARG A 34 -2.79 -18.41 7.97
C ARG A 34 -3.82 -18.33 6.83
N PRO A 35 -4.02 -17.14 6.22
CA PRO A 35 -4.94 -17.01 5.11
C PRO A 35 -4.46 -17.84 3.91
N SER A 36 -5.42 -18.38 3.16
CA SER A 36 -5.17 -19.09 1.91
C SER A 36 -4.68 -18.14 0.81
N ASP A 37 -4.01 -18.70 -0.20
CA ASP A 37 -3.51 -17.91 -1.35
C ASP A 37 -4.63 -17.14 -2.06
N GLU A 38 -5.84 -17.70 -2.13
CA GLU A 38 -6.99 -17.04 -2.72
C GLU A 38 -7.45 -15.85 -1.88
N GLU A 39 -7.55 -15.99 -0.56
CA GLU A 39 -7.89 -14.88 0.33
C GLU A 39 -6.82 -13.78 0.30
N VAL A 40 -5.55 -14.15 0.18
CA VAL A 40 -4.44 -13.19 -0.02
C VAL A 40 -4.60 -12.42 -1.33
N ARG A 41 -4.88 -13.11 -2.45
CA ARG A 41 -5.10 -12.46 -3.76
C ARG A 41 -6.30 -11.53 -3.76
N GLN A 42 -7.39 -11.94 -3.13
CA GLN A 42 -8.61 -11.13 -3.00
C GLN A 42 -8.35 -9.90 -2.14
N THR A 43 -7.70 -10.05 -0.99
CA THR A 43 -7.37 -8.95 -0.08
C THR A 43 -6.39 -7.98 -0.73
N PHE A 44 -5.36 -8.47 -1.42
CA PHE A 44 -4.43 -7.64 -2.19
C PHE A 44 -5.18 -6.80 -3.23
N THR A 45 -6.05 -7.44 -4.02
CA THR A 45 -6.84 -6.75 -5.05
C THR A 45 -7.78 -5.72 -4.44
N HIS A 46 -8.38 -6.02 -3.29
CA HIS A 46 -9.25 -5.11 -2.56
C HIS A 46 -8.50 -3.86 -2.07
N CYS A 47 -7.36 -4.03 -1.37
CA CYS A 47 -6.54 -2.92 -0.88
C CYS A 47 -6.00 -2.07 -2.04
N HIS A 48 -5.53 -2.72 -3.12
CA HIS A 48 -5.03 -2.04 -4.30
C HIS A 48 -6.12 -1.20 -5.00
N LYS A 49 -7.33 -1.76 -5.18
CA LYS A 49 -8.47 -1.02 -5.74
C LYS A 49 -8.87 0.17 -4.86
N ARG A 50 -8.85 0.02 -3.54
CA ARG A 50 -9.13 1.11 -2.59
C ARG A 50 -8.10 2.23 -2.72
N TRP A 51 -6.82 1.89 -2.81
CA TRP A 51 -5.76 2.86 -3.05
C TRP A 51 -5.92 3.58 -4.38
N LYS A 52 -6.13 2.85 -5.49
CA LYS A 52 -6.37 3.44 -6.81
C LYS A 52 -7.56 4.41 -6.80
N LYS A 53 -8.68 4.03 -6.18
CA LYS A 53 -9.85 4.90 -6.03
C LYS A 53 -9.52 6.18 -5.25
N TYR A 54 -8.76 6.06 -4.17
CA TYR A 54 -8.30 7.21 -3.39
C TYR A 54 -7.43 8.15 -4.24
N CYS A 55 -6.45 7.61 -4.97
CA CYS A 55 -5.58 8.37 -5.86
C CYS A 55 -6.37 9.14 -6.93
N VAL A 56 -7.31 8.49 -7.61
CA VAL A 56 -8.19 9.14 -8.60
C VAL A 56 -8.99 10.27 -7.94
N THR A 57 -9.58 10.03 -6.77
CA THR A 57 -10.38 11.03 -6.04
C THR A 57 -9.55 12.24 -5.61
N LYS A 58 -8.25 12.03 -5.34
CA LYS A 58 -7.32 13.09 -4.91
C LYS A 58 -6.49 13.68 -6.06
N GLY A 59 -6.69 13.23 -7.30
CA GLY A 59 -5.95 13.69 -8.47
C GLY A 59 -4.46 13.35 -8.43
N LEU A 60 -4.09 12.21 -7.86
CA LEU A 60 -2.69 11.75 -7.81
C LEU A 60 -2.28 11.10 -9.15
N SER A 61 -0.98 11.09 -9.41
CA SER A 61 -0.41 10.50 -10.64
C SER A 61 -0.56 8.98 -10.68
N GLU A 62 -0.44 8.41 -11.89
CA GLU A 62 -0.45 6.95 -12.11
C GLU A 62 0.68 6.25 -11.34
N MET A 63 1.87 6.87 -11.25
CA MET A 63 2.96 6.39 -10.41
C MET A 63 2.53 6.21 -8.94
N MET A 64 1.76 7.15 -8.40
CA MET A 64 1.22 7.01 -7.04
C MET A 64 0.18 5.89 -6.95
N MET A 65 -0.58 5.63 -8.02
CA MET A 65 -1.58 4.54 -8.05
C MET A 65 -0.95 3.15 -7.93
N ASP A 66 0.25 2.96 -8.50
CA ASP A 66 0.96 1.69 -8.46
C ASP A 66 1.84 1.50 -7.22
N GLU A 67 1.98 2.54 -6.38
CA GLU A 67 2.86 2.53 -5.21
C GLU A 67 2.52 1.41 -4.21
N PHE A 68 1.23 1.09 -4.00
CA PHE A 68 0.82 -0.04 -3.17
C PHE A 68 1.38 -1.37 -3.70
N LYS A 69 1.23 -1.62 -5.00
CA LYS A 69 1.74 -2.83 -5.65
C LYS A 69 3.27 -2.88 -5.56
N ARG A 70 3.95 -1.74 -5.76
CA ARG A 70 5.40 -1.64 -5.67
C ARG A 70 5.91 -2.04 -4.28
N GLN A 71 5.36 -1.46 -3.21
CA GLN A 71 5.82 -1.75 -1.85
C GLN A 71 5.56 -3.19 -1.43
N VAL A 72 4.39 -3.76 -1.76
CA VAL A 72 4.12 -5.18 -1.50
C VAL A 72 5.10 -6.07 -2.27
N SER A 73 5.40 -5.75 -3.53
CA SER A 73 6.35 -6.52 -4.36
C SER A 73 7.78 -6.45 -3.80
N GLU A 74 8.21 -5.28 -3.33
CA GLU A 74 9.52 -5.09 -2.68
C GLU A 74 9.61 -5.88 -1.39
N ALA A 75 8.61 -5.78 -0.51
CA ALA A 75 8.57 -6.56 0.72
C ALA A 75 8.63 -8.07 0.46
N TRP A 76 7.95 -8.56 -0.59
CA TRP A 76 8.02 -9.97 -0.99
C TRP A 76 9.42 -10.37 -1.47
N LYS A 77 10.08 -9.53 -2.26
CA LYS A 77 11.45 -9.77 -2.72
C LYS A 77 12.43 -9.82 -1.55
N HIS A 78 12.32 -8.88 -0.61
CA HIS A 78 13.16 -8.84 0.59
C HIS A 78 13.01 -10.10 1.45
N LYS A 79 11.78 -10.57 1.69
CA LYS A 79 11.55 -11.84 2.41
C LYS A 79 12.19 -13.04 1.72
N MET A 80 12.18 -13.08 0.38
CA MET A 80 12.78 -14.17 -0.38
C MET A 80 14.31 -14.09 -0.39
N SER A 81 14.90 -12.90 -0.37
CA SER A 81 16.36 -12.73 -0.31
C SER A 81 16.95 -13.02 1.07
N GLU A 82 16.21 -12.80 2.15
CA GLU A 82 16.65 -13.14 3.52
C GLU A 82 16.53 -14.64 3.85
N SER A 83 15.88 -15.43 2.98
CA SER A 83 15.72 -16.88 3.14
C SER A 83 16.79 -17.70 2.40
N HIS A 84 17.93 -17.09 2.01
CA HIS A 84 19.03 -17.73 1.28
C HIS A 84 20.36 -17.62 2.02
#